data_AF-A0A2D5Y1Y7-F1
#
_entry.id   AF-A0A2D5Y1Y7-F1
#
_cell.length_a   1.000
_cell.length_b   1.000
_cell.length_c   1.000
_cell.angle_alpha   90.00
_cell.angle_beta   90.00
_cell.angle_gamma   90.00
#
_symmetry.space_group_name_H-M   'P 1'
#
loop_
_entity.id
_entity.type
_entity.pdbx_description
1 polymer ?
#
loop_
_entity_poly.entity_id
_entity_poly.type
_entity_poly.pdbx_seq_one_letter_code
_entity_poly.pdbx_strand_id
1 'polypeptide(L)' 'MTQLDYSKFKTEINLTQYAAHLGYEIDRKKSTRSSIAMRKDSDKVIISRRGNLWVYFSVTDDNDNGTIIDFAE' A
#
# COMPACT_ATOMS: atom_id res chain seq x y z
N MET A 1 19.40 7.86 20.53
CA MET A 1 18.52 6.87 19.89
C MET A 1 18.92 6.77 18.44
N THR A 2 19.33 5.59 17.98
CA THR A 2 19.63 5.34 16.56
C THR A 2 18.31 5.25 15.81
N GLN A 3 18.06 6.17 14.88
CA GLN A 3 16.92 6.09 13.98
C GLN A 3 17.19 4.96 12.98
N LEU A 4 16.26 4.00 12.89
CA LEU A 4 16.35 2.92 11.89
C LEU A 4 16.02 3.51 10.51
N ASP A 5 16.88 3.22 9.53
CA ASP A 5 16.67 3.63 8.14
C ASP A 5 15.85 2.57 7.39
N TYR A 6 14.59 2.91 7.10
CA TYR A 6 13.68 2.05 6.35
C TYR A 6 13.57 2.42 4.86
N SER A 7 14.44 3.29 4.34
CA SER A 7 14.29 3.85 2.99
C SER A 7 14.24 2.78 1.91
N LYS A 8 15.05 1.72 2.03
CA LYS A 8 15.07 0.61 1.06
C LYS A 8 13.75 -0.16 1.03
N PHE A 9 13.14 -0.45 2.17
CA PHE A 9 11.86 -1.15 2.23
C PHE A 9 10.78 -0.36 1.47
N LYS A 10 10.73 0.96 1.70
CA LYS A 10 9.75 1.87 1.08
C LYS A 10 9.88 1.97 -0.44
N THR A 11 11.05 1.66 -1.01
CA THR A 11 11.29 1.71 -2.46
C THR A 11 11.28 0.34 -3.15
N GLU A 12 11.81 -0.69 -2.49
CA GLU A 12 12.08 -1.99 -3.11
C GLU A 12 10.93 -2.98 -2.95
N ILE A 13 10.19 -2.93 -1.83
CA ILE A 13 9.06 -3.83 -1.61
C ILE A 13 7.85 -3.32 -2.39
N ASN A 14 7.35 -4.14 -3.32
CA ASN A 14 6.13 -3.85 -4.04
C ASN A 14 4.91 -4.00 -3.11
N LEU A 15 4.30 -2.88 -2.75
CA LEU A 15 3.19 -2.84 -1.79
C LEU A 15 1.94 -3.58 -2.30
N THR A 16 1.69 -3.61 -3.62
CA THR A 16 0.60 -4.41 -4.21
C THR A 16 0.83 -5.92 -4.00
N GLN A 17 2.06 -6.40 -4.15
CA GLN A 17 2.39 -7.80 -3.89
C GLN A 17 2.28 -8.16 -2.41
N TYR A 18 2.71 -7.25 -1.53
CA TYR A 18 2.58 -7.44 -0.10
C TYR A 18 1.12 -7.47 0.35
N ALA A 19 0.30 -6.54 -0.12
CA ALA A 19 -1.14 -6.55 0.13
C ALA A 19 -1.80 -7.84 -0.38
N ALA A 20 -1.40 -8.33 -1.56
CA ALA A 20 -1.88 -9.60 -2.09
C ALA A 20 -1.51 -10.80 -1.18
N HIS A 21 -0.30 -10.81 -0.61
CA HIS A 21 0.10 -11.83 0.36
C HIS A 21 -0.79 -11.84 1.61
N LEU A 22 -1.30 -10.68 2.02
CA LEU A 22 -2.22 -10.53 3.16
C LEU A 22 -3.68 -10.84 2.81
N GLY A 23 -3.96 -11.25 1.57
CA GLY A 23 -5.30 -11.65 1.10
C GLY A 23 -6.08 -10.53 0.42
N TYR A 24 -5.46 -9.39 0.11
CA TYR A 24 -6.13 -8.38 -0.72
C TYR A 24 -6.18 -8.81 -2.18
N GLU A 25 -7.31 -8.60 -2.82
CA GLU A 25 -7.51 -8.88 -4.24
C GLU A 25 -7.61 -7.59 -5.04
N ILE A 26 -7.10 -7.59 -6.29
CA ILE A 26 -7.17 -6.42 -7.17
C ILE A 26 -8.59 -6.20 -7.66
N ASP A 27 -9.15 -5.02 -7.39
CA ASP A 27 -10.37 -4.52 -8.02
C ASP A 27 -10.01 -3.89 -9.37
N ARG A 28 -9.97 -4.74 -10.42
CA ARG A 28 -9.59 -4.34 -11.78
C ARG A 28 -10.47 -3.24 -12.35
N LYS A 29 -11.75 -3.18 -11.97
CA LYS A 29 -12.71 -2.18 -12.46
C LYS A 29 -12.49 -0.80 -11.84
N LYS A 30 -11.85 -0.74 -10.67
CA LYS A 30 -11.55 0.50 -9.94
C LYS A 30 -10.08 0.88 -9.99
N SER A 31 -9.25 0.04 -10.60
CA SER A 31 -7.83 0.32 -10.83
C SER A 31 -7.64 1.18 -12.07
N THR A 32 -6.57 1.97 -12.07
CA THR A 32 -6.13 2.80 -13.19
C THR A 32 -4.69 2.48 -13.56
N ARG A 33 -4.13 3.17 -14.55
CA ARG A 33 -2.71 3.03 -14.91
C ARG A 33 -1.78 3.51 -13.79
N SER A 34 -2.19 4.48 -12.98
CA SER A 34 -1.36 5.12 -11.95
C SER A 34 -1.63 4.62 -10.53
N SER A 35 -2.73 3.90 -10.31
CA SER A 35 -3.11 3.38 -9.00
C SER A 35 -3.86 2.06 -9.11
N ILE A 36 -3.60 1.17 -8.15
CA ILE A 36 -4.26 -0.13 -8.04
C ILE A 36 -5.21 -0.09 -6.86
N ALA A 37 -6.48 -0.36 -7.11
CA ALA A 37 -7.46 -0.55 -6.05
C ALA A 37 -7.42 -2.02 -5.61
N MET A 38 -7.31 -2.28 -4.33
CA MET A 38 -7.37 -3.63 -3.76
C MET A 38 -8.40 -3.71 -2.63
N ARG A 39 -8.93 -4.90 -2.38
CA ARG A 39 -9.99 -5.15 -1.38
C ARG A 39 -9.73 -6.42 -0.61
N LYS A 40 -10.10 -6.41 0.67
CA LYS A 40 -10.14 -7.58 1.56
C LYS A 40 -11.28 -7.39 2.54
N ASP A 41 -12.23 -8.31 2.54
CA ASP A 41 -13.45 -8.20 3.36
C ASP A 41 -14.15 -6.83 3.18
N SER A 42 -14.28 -6.04 4.24
CA SER A 42 -14.84 -4.69 4.22
C SER A 42 -13.83 -3.59 3.91
N ASP A 43 -12.53 -3.90 3.90
CA ASP A 43 -11.48 -2.92 3.68
C ASP A 43 -11.15 -2.76 2.19
N LYS A 44 -10.76 -1.54 1.83
CA LYS A 44 -10.37 -1.16 0.49
C LYS A 44 -9.24 -0.18 0.56
N VAL A 45 -8.13 -0.53 -0.09
CA VAL A 45 -6.96 0.32 -0.19
C VAL A 45 -6.69 0.73 -1.63
N ILE A 46 -6.15 1.93 -1.81
CA ILE A 46 -5.61 2.39 -3.09
C ILE A 46 -4.10 2.45 -2.94
N ILE A 47 -3.39 1.77 -3.84
CA ILE A 47 -1.94 1.68 -3.84
C ILE A 47 -1.41 2.39 -5.08
N SER A 48 -0.41 3.25 -4.90
CA SER A 48 0.23 3.98 -6.00
C SER A 48 1.71 4.21 -5.75
N ARG A 49 2.39 4.85 -6.71
CA ARG A 49 3.76 5.33 -6.53
C ARG A 49 3.82 6.86 -6.44
N ARG A 50 4.63 7.35 -5.51
CA ARG A 50 5.05 8.75 -5.40
C ARG A 50 6.56 8.83 -5.67
N GLY A 51 6.92 9.02 -6.93
CA GLY A 51 8.31 8.82 -7.38
C GLY A 51 8.72 7.36 -7.22
N ASN A 52 9.75 7.09 -6.42
CA ASN A 52 10.23 5.72 -6.16
C ASN A 52 9.58 5.06 -4.94
N LEU A 53 8.77 5.80 -4.18
CA LEU A 53 8.13 5.28 -2.97
C LEU A 53 6.79 4.63 -3.32
N TRP A 54 6.56 3.46 -2.75
CA TRP A 54 5.23 2.88 -2.68
C TRP A 54 4.45 3.52 -1.56
N VAL A 55 3.21 3.90 -1.87
CA VAL A 55 2.28 4.49 -0.91
C VAL A 55 0.90 3.86 -1.04
N TYR A 56 0.13 3.93 0.03
CA TYR A 56 -1.26 3.55 0.05
C TYR A 56 -2.09 4.50 0.90
N PHE A 57 -3.41 4.42 0.73
CA PHE A 57 -4.38 4.91 1.69
C PHE A 57 -5.60 3.98 1.70
N SER A 58 -6.19 3.77 2.88
CA SER A 58 -7.50 3.15 3.02
C SER A 58 -8.59 4.12 2.57
N VAL A 59 -9.61 3.58 1.92
CA VAL A 59 -10.81 4.32 1.52
C VAL A 59 -11.81 4.38 2.69
N THR A 60 -11.63 3.54 3.72
CA THR A 60 -12.56 3.40 4.84
C THR A 60 -12.05 3.97 6.16
N ASP A 61 -10.73 4.16 6.30
CA ASP A 61 -10.12 4.81 7.46
C ASP A 61 -9.06 5.83 7.00
N ASP A 62 -9.33 7.11 7.23
CA ASP A 62 -8.43 8.20 6.85
C ASP A 62 -7.11 8.18 7.64
N ASN A 63 -7.02 7.45 8.76
CA ASN A 63 -5.78 7.29 9.53
C ASN A 63 -4.93 6.11 9.04
N ASP A 64 -5.50 5.20 8.26
CA ASP A 64 -4.81 4.03 7.71
C ASP A 64 -4.24 4.38 6.32
N ASN A 65 -3.06 5.00 6.33
CA ASN A 65 -2.37 5.41 5.11
C ASN A 65 -0.87 5.54 5.36
N GLY A 66 -0.09 5.46 4.28
CA GLY A 66 1.35 5.65 4.37
C GLY A 66 2.13 4.82 3.37
N THR A 67 3.19 4.19 3.85
CA THR A 67 4.13 3.35 3.11
C THR A 67 4.00 1.89 3.52
N ILE A 68 4.89 1.03 3.00
CA ILE A 68 4.92 -0.39 3.38
C ILE A 68 5.17 -0.61 4.88
N ILE A 69 5.85 0.32 5.54
CA ILE A 69 6.12 0.22 6.99
C ILE A 69 4.81 0.38 7.74
N ASP A 70 4.07 1.45 7.41
CA ASP A 70 2.80 1.77 8.03
C ASP A 70 1.74 0.68 7.74
N PHE A 71 1.76 0.08 6.55
CA PHE A 71 0.86 -1.04 6.18
C PHE A 71 1.13 -2.33 6.97
N ALA A 72 2.34 -2.51 7.50
CA ALA A 72 2.79 -3.76 8.12
C ALA A 72 2.73 -3.74 9.66
N GLU A 73 2.46 -2.58 10.26
CA GLU A 73 2.28 -2.38 11.71
C GLU A 73 0.82 -2.62 12.13
#